data_AF-A0A5P6NCX7-F1
#
_entry.id   AF-A0A5P6NCX7-F1
#
_cell.length_a   1.000
_cell.length_b   1.000
_cell.length_c   1.000
_cell.angle_alpha   90.00
_cell.angle_beta   90.00
_cell.angle_gamma   90.00
#
_symmetry.space_group_name_H-M   'P 1'
#
loop_
_entity.id
_entity.type
_entity.pdbx_description
1 polymer ?
#
loop_
_entity_poly.entity_id
_entity_poly.type
_entity_poly.pdbx_seq_one_letter_code
_entity_poly.pdbx_strand_id
1 'polypeptide(L)'
;MELFYPIMLFLLHAGDAEGARPELTRHPVLFETVEACEAAGERIVAQAGGDATGSVHAYCTAIPGPEEFETLFEAMNARRDAARADKP
;
A
#
# COMPACT_ATOMS: atom_id res chain seq x y z
N MET A 1 19.15 18.35 -7.42
CA MET A 1 18.17 18.26 -6.34
C MET A 1 17.68 16.83 -6.32
N GLU A 2 17.87 16.10 -5.23
CA GLU A 2 17.30 14.75 -5.09
C GLU A 2 15.77 14.88 -5.01
N LEU A 3 15.05 14.15 -5.85
CA LEU A 3 13.60 14.05 -5.76
C LEU A 3 13.25 13.24 -4.52
N PHE A 4 12.72 13.93 -3.52
CA PHE A 4 12.24 13.32 -2.29
C PHE A 4 10.80 12.84 -2.51
N TYR A 5 10.62 11.53 -2.67
CA TYR A 5 9.29 10.93 -2.74
C TYR A 5 8.89 10.48 -1.34
N PRO A 6 7.81 11.03 -0.76
CA PRO A 6 7.35 10.57 0.54
C PRO A 6 6.96 9.09 0.47
N ILE A 7 7.38 8.32 1.47
CA ILE A 7 7.09 6.90 1.61
C ILE A 7 5.83 6.74 2.47
N MET A 8 4.91 5.89 2.01
CA MET A 8 3.66 5.59 2.68
C MET A 8 3.69 4.16 3.22
N LEU A 9 3.24 4.01 4.47
CA LEU A 9 3.08 2.70 5.10
C LEU A 9 1.64 2.19 4.92
N PHE A 10 1.51 0.95 4.45
CA PHE A 10 0.28 0.19 4.42
C PHE A 10 0.38 -1.01 5.36
N LEU A 11 -0.73 -1.32 6.03
CA LEU A 11 -0.87 -2.47 6.92
C LEU A 11 -1.95 -3.38 6.35
N LEU A 12 -1.57 -4.60 6.00
CA LEU A 12 -2.48 -5.65 5.57
C LEU A 12 -2.78 -6.55 6.76
N HIS A 13 -4.04 -6.59 7.16
CA HIS A 13 -4.55 -7.55 8.14
C HIS A 13 -5.27 -8.68 7.40
N ALA A 14 -4.72 -9.89 7.48
CA ALA A 14 -5.41 -11.10 7.07
C ALA A 14 -5.98 -11.77 8.33
N GLY A 15 -7.28 -11.63 8.55
CA GLY A 15 -7.98 -12.33 9.64
C GLY A 15 -7.85 -13.85 9.50
N ASP A 16 -7.86 -14.56 10.62
CA ASP A 16 -7.73 -16.02 10.71
C ASP A 16 -9.06 -16.78 10.57
N ALA A 17 -10.19 -16.07 10.62
CA ALA A 17 -11.51 -16.65 10.44
C ALA A 17 -11.74 -17.12 9.00
N GLU A 18 -12.38 -18.28 8.84
CA GLU A 18 -12.70 -18.83 7.53
C GLU A 18 -13.64 -17.88 6.76
N GLY A 19 -13.20 -17.45 5.57
CA GLY A 19 -13.90 -16.46 4.75
C GLY A 19 -13.66 -14.99 5.14
N ALA A 20 -12.76 -14.71 6.08
CA ALA A 20 -12.32 -13.35 6.37
C ALA A 20 -11.70 -12.71 5.11
N ARG A 21 -12.12 -11.48 4.81
CA ARG A 21 -11.52 -10.70 3.73
C ARG A 21 -10.30 -9.96 4.27
N PRO A 22 -9.14 -10.02 3.60
CA PRO A 22 -8.01 -9.20 3.98
C PRO A 22 -8.37 -7.71 3.91
N GLU A 23 -7.97 -6.96 4.92
CA GLU A 23 -8.15 -5.51 4.98
C GLU A 23 -6.80 -4.82 4.82
N LEU A 24 -6.70 -3.91 3.83
CA LEU A 24 -5.53 -3.08 3.62
C LEU A 24 -5.82 -1.68 4.14
N THR A 25 -5.10 -1.26 5.16
CA THR A 25 -5.22 0.07 5.76
C THR A 25 -3.98 0.91 5.48
N ARG A 26 -4.18 2.22 5.32
CA ARG A 26 -3.10 3.19 5.10
C ARG A 26 -2.76 3.86 6.42
N HIS A 27 -1.49 3.82 6.82
CA HIS A 27 -1.03 4.57 7.98
C HIS A 27 -1.07 6.09 7.68
N PRO A 28 -1.49 6.95 8.62
CA PRO A 28 -1.70 8.37 8.35
C PRO A 28 -0.41 9.16 8.13
N VAL A 29 0.72 8.68 8.67
CA VAL A 29 2.04 9.33 8.60
C VAL A 29 2.76 8.97 7.30
N LEU A 30 3.39 9.98 6.69
CA LEU A 30 4.35 9.83 5.60
C LEU A 30 5.77 9.84 6.14
N PHE A 31 6.64 9.05 5.53
CA PHE A 31 8.02 8.89 5.93
C PHE A 31 8.95 9.44 4.87
N GLU A 32 10.09 9.95 5.31
CA GLU A 32 11.13 10.51 4.45
C GLU A 32 11.94 9.42 3.74
N THR A 33 12.13 8.26 4.38
CA THR A 33 12.91 7.15 3.82
C THR A 33 12.20 5.81 3.98
N VAL A 34 12.62 4.83 3.20
CA VAL A 34 12.09 3.45 3.26
C VAL A 34 12.43 2.83 4.61
N GLU A 35 13.64 3.03 5.11
CA GLU A 35 14.10 2.47 6.39
C GLU A 35 13.29 3.02 7.57
N ALA A 36 12.94 4.31 7.55
CA ALA A 36 12.10 4.92 8.59
C ALA A 36 10.67 4.35 8.57
N CYS A 37 10.14 4.08 7.37
CA CYS A 37 8.85 3.45 7.18
C CYS A 37 8.86 1.99 7.66
N GLU A 38 9.86 1.20 7.27
CA GLU A 38 9.98 -0.21 7.64
C GLU A 38 10.11 -0.38 9.15
N ALA A 39 10.98 0.42 9.79
CA ALA A 39 11.12 0.41 11.24
C ALA A 39 9.82 0.78 11.99
N ALA A 40 8.99 1.65 11.40
CA ALA A 40 7.66 1.94 11.95
C ALA A 40 6.69 0.77 11.76
N GLY A 41 6.69 0.15 10.57
CA GLY A 41 5.89 -1.03 10.25
C GLY A 41 6.20 -2.21 11.18
N GLU A 42 7.46 -2.52 11.40
CA GLU A 42 7.90 -3.58 12.32
C GLU A 42 7.39 -3.37 13.75
N ARG A 43 7.50 -2.13 14.26
CA ARG A 43 6.99 -1.79 15.61
C ARG A 43 5.48 -1.99 15.71
N ILE A 44 4.73 -1.57 14.70
CA ILE A 44 3.27 -1.70 14.69
C ILE A 44 2.85 -3.17 14.59
N VAL A 45 3.49 -3.94 13.71
CA VAL A 45 3.23 -5.39 13.58
C VAL A 45 3.56 -6.12 14.88
N ALA A 46 4.69 -5.80 15.52
CA ALA A 46 5.07 -6.40 16.80
C ALA A 46 4.08 -6.08 17.93
N GLN A 47 3.51 -4.87 17.94
CA GLN A 47 2.45 -4.49 18.89
C GLN A 47 1.12 -5.21 18.59
N ALA A 48 0.76 -5.32 17.31
CA ALA A 48 -0.48 -5.97 16.89
C ALA A 48 -0.48 -7.49 17.14
N GLY A 49 0.67 -8.16 17.04
CA GLY A 49 0.80 -9.60 17.27
C GLY A 49 0.45 -10.07 18.69
N GLY A 50 0.29 -9.15 19.65
CA GLY A 50 -0.21 -9.46 20.99
C GLY A 50 -1.74 -9.56 21.11
N ASP A 51 -2.48 -8.84 20.25
CA ASP A 51 -3.93 -8.63 20.37
C ASP A 51 -4.73 -9.02 19.11
N ALA A 52 -4.09 -9.21 17.96
CA ALA A 52 -4.75 -9.46 16.68
C ALA A 52 -4.97 -10.96 16.41
N THR A 53 -6.22 -11.32 16.09
CA THR A 53 -6.55 -12.62 15.47
C THR A 53 -6.18 -12.56 13.99
N GLY A 54 -5.12 -13.27 13.59
CA GLY A 54 -4.61 -13.31 12.21
C GLY A 54 -3.24 -12.66 12.00
N SER A 55 -2.74 -12.68 10.76
CA SER A 55 -1.44 -12.11 10.41
C SER A 55 -1.56 -10.64 10.00
N VAL A 56 -0.58 -9.84 10.42
CA VAL A 56 -0.43 -8.45 10.00
C VAL A 56 0.88 -8.29 9.26
N HIS A 57 0.83 -7.69 8.08
CA HIS A 57 2.00 -7.39 7.25
C HIS A 57 2.10 -5.89 6.97
N ALA A 58 3.33 -5.37 7.05
CA ALA A 58 3.63 -3.97 6.73
C ALA A 58 4.24 -3.87 5.32
N TYR A 59 3.83 -2.85 4.56
CA TYR A 59 4.35 -2.55 3.24
C TYR A 59 4.70 -1.06 3.13
N CYS A 60 5.91 -0.76 2.71
CA CYS A 60 6.37 0.60 2.45
C CYS A 60 6.40 0.85 0.94
N THR A 61 5.75 1.91 0.49
CA THR A 61 5.68 2.26 -0.93
C THR A 61 5.94 3.74 -1.13
N ALA A 62 6.73 4.08 -2.15
CA ALA A 62 6.89 5.48 -2.53
C ALA A 62 5.58 6.01 -3.11
N ILE A 63 5.20 7.22 -2.69
CA ILE A 63 4.09 7.93 -3.32
C ILE A 63 4.60 8.43 -4.68
N PRO A 64 3.95 8.05 -5.79
CA PRO A 64 4.32 8.55 -7.11
C PRO A 64 4.28 10.07 -7.12
N GLY A 65 5.23 10.69 -7.81
CA GLY A 65 5.16 12.12 -8.09
C GLY A 65 3.89 12.46 -8.90
N PRO A 66 3.47 13.74 -8.96
CA PRO A 66 2.29 14.14 -9.75
C PRO A 66 2.33 13.68 -11.21
N GLU A 67 3.49 13.78 -11.87
CA GLU A 67 3.66 13.35 -13.27
C GLU A 67 3.59 11.82 -13.43
N GLU A 68 4.14 11.06 -12.47
CA GLU A 68 4.03 9.59 -12.45
C GLU A 68 2.58 9.16 -12.19
N PHE A 69 1.85 9.92 -11.36
CA PHE A 69 0.45 9.67 -11.06
C PHE A 69 -0.43 9.85 -12.30
N GLU A 70 -0.22 10.91 -13.08
CA GLU A 70 -0.89 11.13 -14.37
C GLU A 70 -0.62 9.97 -15.33
N THR A 71 0.65 9.59 -15.48
CA THR A 71 1.07 8.48 -16.35
C THR A 71 0.41 7.15 -15.93
N LEU A 72 0.35 6.86 -14.63
CA LEU A 72 -0.31 5.66 -14.10
C LEU A 72 -1.82 5.65 -14.41
N PHE A 73 -2.49 6.79 -14.26
CA PHE A 73 -3.92 6.92 -14.56
C PHE A 73 -4.21 6.73 -16.05
N GLU A 74 -3.40 7.32 -16.92
CA GLU A 74 -3.51 7.14 -18.37
C GLU A 74 -3.33 5.66 -18.75
N ALA A 75 -2.33 4.98 -18.19
CA ALA A 75 -2.11 3.56 -18.42
C ALA A 75 -3.28 2.69 -17.93
N MET A 76 -3.86 3.00 -16.77
CA MET A 76 -5.05 2.31 -16.25
C MET A 76 -6.27 2.54 -17.13
N ASN A 77 -6.50 3.77 -17.58
CA ASN A 77 -7.59 4.10 -18.49
C ASN A 77 -7.44 3.37 -19.82
N ALA A 78 -6.24 3.37 -20.41
CA ALA A 78 -5.96 2.65 -21.65
C ALA A 78 -6.23 1.14 -21.53
N ARG A 79 -5.84 0.51 -20.40
CA ARG A 79 -6.16 -0.91 -20.13
C ARG A 79 -7.66 -1.17 -20.01
N ARG A 80 -8.39 -0.28 -19.33
CA ARG A 80 -9.85 -0.38 -19.18
C ARG A 80 -10.56 -0.24 -20.53
N ASP A 81 -10.11 0.71 -21.35
CA ASP A 81 -10.71 0.97 -22.64
C ASP A 81 -10.42 -0.16 -23.63
N ALA A 82 -9.21 -0.73 -23.60
CA ALA A 82 -8.87 -1.94 -24.33
C ALA A 82 -9.74 -3.14 -23.92
N ALA A 83 -9.92 -3.37 -22.61
CA ALA A 83 -10.78 -4.45 -22.11
C ALA A 83 -12.27 -4.25 -22.44
N ARG A 84 -12.72 -3.01 -22.67
CA ARG A 84 -14.08 -2.71 -23.14
C ARG A 84 -14.23 -2.91 -24.65
N ALA A 85 -13.20 -2.56 -25.43
CA ALA A 85 -13.19 -2.77 -26.87
C ALA A 85 -13.16 -4.26 -27.24
N ASP A 86 -12.61 -5.11 -26.38
CA ASP A 86 -12.51 -6.56 -26.57
C ASP A 86 -13.77 -7.33 -26.09
N LYS A 87 -14.81 -6.60 -25.65
CA LYS A 87 -16.09 -7.19 -25.26
C LYS A 87 -17.02 -7.21 -26.49
N PRO A 88 -17.49 -8.38 -26.95
CA PRO A 88 -18.31 -8.51 -28.17
C PRO A 88 -19.69 -7.87 -28.06
#